data_AF-A0A7S0BVV9-F1
#
_entry.id   AF-A0A7S0BVV9-F1
#
_cell.length_a   1.000
_cell.length_b   1.000
_cell.length_c   1.000
_cell.angle_alpha   90.00
_cell.angle_beta   90.00
_cell.angle_gamma   90.00
#
_symmetry.space_group_name_H-M   'P 1'
#
loop_
_entity.id
_entity.type
_entity.pdbx_description
1 polymer ?
#
loop_
_entity_poly.entity_id
_entity_poly.type
_entity_poly.pdbx_seq_one_letter_code
_entity_poly.pdbx_strand_id
1 'polypeptide(L)'
;DFLVCGESYGKVRLIHDVKNKPLQTANVNFPTVRITGLKSSPKAGDVLHVVETEELAKETASSHSLIVEDEYRPERIVDPLKDLQQSARTHRHRVNVLKRYGLNEDNTNDTNGVAVEDAPIRIPVIIKADADGTLHAVREALLSIGQSCVTANLLIDPVATSIGPVLPSDVLLAREAQAAIFAFNVGGLKKDDTESKDEVVQIHHHNVIYSLLDDAKANFATRLPSVSVETVHG
;
A
#
# COMPACT_ATOMS: atom_id res chain seq x y z
N ASP A 1 -16.96 10.53 26.86
CA ASP A 1 -15.61 11.04 26.58
C ASP A 1 -15.35 11.05 25.09
N PHE A 2 -14.56 12.03 24.64
CA PHE A 2 -14.04 12.10 23.28
C PHE A 2 -12.59 11.64 23.28
N LEU A 3 -12.22 10.90 22.26
CA LEU A 3 -10.89 10.36 22.08
C LEU A 3 -10.29 10.89 20.79
N VAL A 4 -8.99 11.10 20.84
CA VAL A 4 -8.11 11.36 19.71
C VAL A 4 -7.05 10.27 19.68
N CYS A 5 -6.83 9.67 18.53
CA CYS A 5 -5.82 8.65 18.32
C CYS A 5 -5.22 8.87 16.92
N GLY A 6 -4.00 9.40 16.87
CA GLY A 6 -3.36 9.83 15.63
C GLY A 6 -4.22 10.84 14.85
N GLU A 7 -4.55 10.50 13.61
CA GLU A 7 -5.39 11.26 12.69
C GLU A 7 -6.90 11.01 12.91
N SER A 8 -7.26 10.06 13.78
CA SER A 8 -8.64 9.69 14.06
C SER A 8 -9.15 10.32 15.35
N TYR A 9 -10.44 10.64 15.38
CA TYR A 9 -11.13 11.07 16.58
C TYR A 9 -12.55 10.50 16.63
N GLY A 10 -13.15 10.51 17.82
CA GLY A 10 -14.56 10.16 17.97
C GLY A 10 -15.02 10.06 19.42
N LYS A 11 -16.30 9.76 19.58
CA LYS A 11 -16.93 9.60 20.90
C LYS A 11 -16.97 8.12 21.26
N VAL A 12 -16.55 7.78 22.48
CA VAL A 12 -16.68 6.41 22.99
C VAL A 12 -18.15 6.02 23.05
N ARG A 13 -18.51 4.95 22.34
CA ARG A 13 -19.86 4.35 22.37
C ARG A 13 -19.91 3.13 23.27
N LEU A 14 -18.94 2.24 23.08
CA LEU A 14 -18.86 0.94 23.74
C LEU A 14 -17.41 0.64 24.10
N ILE A 15 -17.26 -0.05 25.22
CA ILE A 15 -15.99 -0.56 25.71
C ILE A 15 -16.20 -2.05 25.96
N HIS A 16 -15.32 -2.89 25.42
CA HIS A 16 -15.36 -4.34 25.59
C HIS A 16 -14.02 -4.89 26.08
N ASP A 17 -14.08 -5.94 26.89
CA ASP A 17 -12.93 -6.77 27.23
C ASP A 17 -12.49 -7.66 26.04
N VAL A 18 -11.33 -8.29 26.12
CA VAL A 18 -10.82 -9.26 25.12
C VAL A 18 -11.79 -10.42 24.86
N LYS A 19 -12.68 -10.72 25.81
CA LYS A 19 -13.75 -11.72 25.68
C LYS A 19 -15.07 -11.16 25.14
N ASN A 20 -15.05 -9.96 24.51
CA ASN A 20 -16.22 -9.22 24.01
C ASN A 20 -17.27 -8.85 25.08
N LYS A 21 -16.96 -8.99 26.37
CA LYS A 21 -17.89 -8.59 27.44
C LYS A 21 -17.94 -7.06 27.54
N PRO A 22 -19.14 -6.44 27.62
CA PRO A 22 -19.25 -5.00 27.77
C PRO A 22 -18.67 -4.56 29.12
N LEU A 23 -17.89 -3.48 29.10
CA LEU A 23 -17.30 -2.84 30.27
C LEU A 23 -17.91 -1.45 30.43
N GLN A 24 -18.20 -1.05 31.67
CA GLN A 24 -18.61 0.33 31.97
C GLN A 24 -17.40 1.25 32.17
N THR A 25 -16.26 0.70 32.57
CA THR A 25 -15.05 1.48 32.86
C THR A 25 -13.83 0.65 32.48
N ALA A 26 -12.84 1.30 31.88
CA ALA A 26 -11.53 0.73 31.59
C ALA A 26 -10.51 1.29 32.59
N ASN A 27 -9.91 0.43 33.40
CA ASN A 27 -8.81 0.73 34.32
C ASN A 27 -7.51 0.11 33.78
N VAL A 28 -6.36 0.63 34.22
CA VAL A 28 -5.00 0.18 33.89
C VAL A 28 -4.78 -1.32 34.17
N ASN A 29 -5.55 -1.90 35.10
CA ASN A 29 -5.51 -3.34 35.38
C ASN A 29 -6.05 -4.22 34.24
N PHE A 30 -6.76 -3.66 33.25
CA PHE A 30 -7.19 -4.41 32.07
C PHE A 30 -6.11 -4.35 30.99
N PRO A 31 -5.46 -5.47 30.64
CA PRO A 31 -4.31 -5.47 29.74
C PRO A 31 -4.68 -5.11 28.30
N THR A 32 -5.95 -5.25 27.90
CA THR A 32 -6.41 -4.89 26.56
C THR A 32 -7.90 -4.61 26.57
N VAL A 33 -8.30 -3.52 25.91
CA VAL A 33 -9.69 -3.07 25.85
C VAL A 33 -10.03 -2.68 24.43
N ARG A 34 -11.20 -3.08 23.95
CA ARG A 34 -11.72 -2.72 22.63
C ARG A 34 -12.68 -1.56 22.76
N ILE A 35 -12.36 -0.45 22.12
CA ILE A 35 -13.17 0.77 22.11
C ILE A 35 -13.85 0.91 20.75
N THR A 36 -15.11 1.30 20.72
CA THR A 36 -15.86 1.57 19.50
C THR A 36 -16.38 3.00 19.51
N GLY A 37 -16.40 3.66 18.34
CA GLY A 37 -16.97 4.99 18.15
C GLY A 37 -16.02 6.04 17.55
N LEU A 38 -14.81 5.66 17.17
CA LEU A 38 -13.93 6.47 16.32
C LEU A 38 -14.52 6.61 14.92
N LYS A 39 -14.29 7.76 14.27
CA LYS A 39 -14.78 8.04 12.91
C LYS A 39 -13.99 7.30 11.82
N SER A 40 -12.72 6.97 12.09
CA SER A 40 -11.85 6.19 11.21
C SER A 40 -11.04 5.17 12.02
N SER A 41 -10.34 4.27 11.34
CA SER A 41 -9.38 3.39 12.02
C SER A 41 -8.11 4.18 12.34
N PRO A 42 -7.65 4.25 13.60
CA PRO A 42 -6.33 4.78 13.91
C PRO A 42 -5.24 3.83 13.43
N LYS A 43 -4.00 4.32 13.32
CA LYS A 43 -2.85 3.47 12.97
C LYS A 43 -2.37 2.70 14.20
N ALA A 44 -1.80 1.52 13.96
CA ALA A 44 -1.27 0.72 15.05
C ALA A 44 -0.07 1.44 15.71
N GLY A 45 -0.14 1.61 17.03
CA GLY A 45 0.91 2.30 17.81
C GLY A 45 0.63 3.79 18.08
N ASP A 46 -0.42 4.35 17.50
CA ASP A 46 -0.85 5.73 17.81
C ASP A 46 -1.20 5.88 19.29
N VAL A 47 -0.79 7.02 19.87
CA VAL A 47 -1.10 7.35 21.25
C VAL A 47 -2.52 7.88 21.35
N LEU A 48 -3.26 7.36 22.33
CA LEU A 48 -4.65 7.72 22.59
C LEU A 48 -4.73 8.81 23.66
N HIS A 49 -5.40 9.91 23.32
CA HIS A 49 -5.63 11.06 24.18
C HIS A 49 -7.12 11.30 24.40
N VAL A 50 -7.50 11.62 25.65
CA VAL A 50 -8.87 11.98 26.01
C VAL A 50 -9.00 13.50 25.95
N VAL A 51 -10.08 13.99 25.34
CA VAL A 51 -10.39 15.42 25.25
C VAL A 51 -11.82 15.69 25.69
N GLU A 52 -12.07 16.93 26.11
CA GLU A 52 -13.34 17.34 26.71
C GLU A 52 -14.45 17.54 25.67
N THR A 53 -14.11 18.06 24.48
CA THR A 53 -15.06 18.44 23.44
C THR A 53 -14.75 17.78 22.09
N GLU A 54 -15.78 17.58 21.26
CA GLU A 54 -15.60 17.07 19.89
C GLU A 54 -14.79 18.01 19.01
N GLU A 55 -14.96 19.32 19.22
CA GLU A 55 -14.25 20.36 18.45
C GLU A 55 -12.75 20.27 18.67
N LEU A 56 -12.30 20.18 19.93
CA LEU A 56 -10.89 20.00 20.26
C LEU A 56 -10.36 18.66 19.73
N ALA A 57 -11.17 17.61 19.77
CA ALA A 57 -10.80 16.30 19.22
C ALA A 57 -10.52 16.39 17.71
N LYS A 58 -11.42 17.06 17.00
CA LYS A 58 -11.32 17.27 15.55
C LYS A 58 -10.12 18.12 15.19
N GLU A 59 -9.91 19.23 15.89
CA GLU A 59 -8.76 20.12 15.66
C GLU A 59 -7.44 19.38 15.84
N THR A 60 -7.28 18.66 16.96
CA THR A 60 -6.06 17.88 17.26
C THR A 60 -5.79 16.81 16.19
N ALA A 61 -6.82 16.06 15.80
CA ALA A 61 -6.71 15.04 14.77
C ALA A 61 -6.34 15.63 13.39
N SER A 62 -6.91 16.79 13.05
CA SER A 62 -6.56 17.51 11.80
C SER A 62 -5.13 18.02 11.83
N SER A 63 -4.64 18.55 12.97
CA SER A 63 -3.25 18.95 13.11
C SER A 63 -2.29 17.77 12.91
N HIS A 64 -2.60 16.60 13.48
CA HIS A 64 -1.81 15.38 13.25
C HIS A 64 -1.82 14.94 11.78
N SER A 65 -2.97 15.00 11.12
CA SER A 65 -3.09 14.67 9.68
C SER A 65 -2.22 15.57 8.82
N LEU A 66 -2.14 16.87 9.11
CA LEU A 66 -1.30 17.82 8.36
C LEU A 66 0.19 17.52 8.54
N ILE A 67 0.61 17.16 9.75
CA ILE A 67 2.00 16.78 10.03
C ILE A 67 2.37 15.51 9.27
N VAL A 68 1.50 14.50 9.31
CA VAL A 68 1.74 13.24 8.58
C VAL A 68 1.72 13.46 7.07
N GLU A 69 0.81 14.28 6.53
CA GLU A 69 0.81 14.61 5.10
C GLU A 69 2.11 15.31 4.64
N ASP A 70 2.70 16.15 5.48
CA ASP A 70 3.96 16.84 5.17
C ASP A 70 5.17 15.90 5.32
N GLU A 71 5.12 14.93 6.24
CA GLU A 71 6.15 13.88 6.41
C GLU A 71 6.07 12.81 5.31
N TYR A 72 4.85 12.44 4.88
CA TYR A 72 4.60 11.45 3.83
C TYR A 72 4.60 12.03 2.42
N ARG A 73 4.81 13.34 2.27
CA ARG A 73 5.37 13.85 1.02
C ARG A 73 6.79 13.32 0.95
N PRO A 74 7.10 12.28 0.13
CA PRO A 74 8.50 12.05 -0.21
C PRO A 74 9.05 13.38 -0.67
N GLU A 75 10.23 13.78 -0.16
CA GLU A 75 10.94 15.02 -0.50
C GLU A 75 10.51 15.43 -1.89
N ARG A 76 9.70 16.50 -1.98
CA ARG A 76 9.05 17.00 -3.21
C ARG A 76 9.59 16.27 -4.43
N ILE A 77 8.78 15.42 -5.06
CA ILE A 77 8.89 15.33 -6.51
C ILE A 77 8.58 16.76 -6.96
N VAL A 78 9.62 17.59 -7.01
CA VAL A 78 9.60 18.89 -7.65
C VAL A 78 9.10 18.56 -9.03
N ASP A 79 7.88 19.01 -9.35
CA ASP A 79 7.28 18.85 -10.67
C ASP A 79 8.40 19.07 -11.68
N PRO A 80 8.85 18.03 -12.42
CA PRO A 80 10.10 18.13 -13.16
C PRO A 80 10.06 19.29 -14.14
N LEU A 81 8.88 19.59 -14.69
CA LEU A 81 8.64 20.77 -15.54
C LEU A 81 8.84 22.11 -14.82
N LYS A 82 8.42 22.22 -13.57
CA LYS A 82 8.47 23.46 -12.78
C LYS A 82 9.88 23.75 -12.29
N ASP A 83 10.58 22.70 -11.87
CA ASP A 83 11.99 22.79 -11.48
C ASP A 83 12.88 23.04 -12.72
N LEU A 84 12.62 22.37 -13.85
CA LEU A 84 13.34 22.58 -15.11
C LEU A 84 13.18 24.02 -15.63
N GLN A 85 11.97 24.61 -15.52
CA GLN A 85 11.73 26.00 -15.90
C GLN A 85 12.52 26.98 -15.02
N GLN A 86 12.67 26.68 -13.72
CA GLN A 86 13.37 27.53 -12.77
C GLN A 86 14.90 27.32 -12.80
N SER A 87 15.33 26.09 -13.08
CA SER A 87 16.73 25.64 -13.16
C SER A 87 17.35 25.82 -14.55
N ALA A 88 16.55 26.12 -15.58
CA ALA A 88 17.01 26.42 -16.95
C ALA A 88 17.97 27.63 -17.04
N ARG A 89 18.18 28.37 -15.95
CA ARG A 89 19.14 29.48 -15.90
C ARG A 89 20.60 29.04 -15.85
N THR A 90 20.90 27.77 -15.55
CA THR A 90 22.30 27.30 -15.52
C THR A 90 22.41 25.85 -15.98
N HIS A 91 23.16 25.64 -17.07
CA HIS A 91 23.39 24.34 -17.71
C HIS A 91 23.83 23.25 -16.70
N ARG A 92 24.63 23.62 -15.70
CA ARG A 92 25.16 22.72 -14.66
C ARG A 92 24.09 22.15 -13.72
N HIS A 93 23.02 22.89 -13.45
CA HIS A 93 21.95 22.43 -12.56
C HIS A 93 20.91 21.59 -13.29
N ARG A 94 20.62 21.92 -14.55
CA ARG A 94 19.77 21.09 -15.41
C ARG A 94 20.28 19.65 -15.52
N VAL A 95 21.59 19.49 -15.75
CA VAL A 95 22.24 18.17 -15.87
C VAL A 95 22.17 17.37 -14.55
N ASN A 96 22.29 18.04 -13.39
CA ASN A 96 22.18 17.37 -12.08
C ASN A 96 20.76 16.94 -11.74
N VAL A 97 19.75 17.75 -12.10
CA VAL A 97 18.33 17.40 -11.89
C VAL A 97 17.96 16.20 -12.75
N LEU A 98 18.33 16.20 -14.03
CA LEU A 98 18.03 15.09 -14.96
C LEU A 98 18.70 13.77 -14.53
N LYS A 99 19.95 13.82 -14.05
CA LYS A 99 20.65 12.65 -13.47
C LYS A 99 19.95 12.05 -12.25
N ARG A 100 19.33 12.87 -11.37
CA ARG A 100 18.57 12.36 -10.22
C ARG A 100 17.32 11.58 -10.62
N TYR A 101 16.75 11.91 -11.78
CA TYR A 101 15.59 11.22 -12.35
C TYR A 101 15.97 10.13 -13.37
N GLY A 102 17.27 9.81 -13.53
CA GLY A 102 17.73 8.78 -14.46
C GLY A 102 17.63 9.17 -15.95
N LEU A 103 17.47 10.46 -16.26
CA LEU A 103 17.38 10.98 -17.62
C LEU A 103 18.74 11.56 -18.03
N ASN A 104 19.32 11.12 -19.16
CA ASN A 104 20.56 11.66 -19.71
C ASN A 104 20.25 12.51 -20.94
N GLU A 105 20.90 13.68 -21.09
CA GLU A 105 20.66 14.60 -22.22
C GLU A 105 21.36 14.19 -23.52
N ASP A 106 22.20 13.17 -23.49
CA ASP A 106 23.13 12.87 -24.59
C ASP A 106 22.55 11.99 -25.71
N ASN A 107 21.23 11.98 -25.95
CA ASN A 107 20.63 11.21 -27.05
C ASN A 107 19.48 11.94 -27.75
N THR A 108 19.78 13.01 -28.49
CA THR A 108 18.83 13.59 -29.46
C THR A 108 19.11 13.26 -30.92
N ASN A 109 20.04 12.34 -31.22
CA ASN A 109 20.35 11.98 -32.62
C ASN A 109 20.34 10.47 -32.91
N ASP A 110 19.45 9.70 -32.28
CA ASP A 110 19.10 8.38 -32.80
C ASP A 110 17.59 8.16 -32.74
N THR A 111 16.95 8.43 -33.88
CA THR A 111 15.72 7.76 -34.28
C THR A 111 16.03 6.28 -34.46
N ASN A 112 15.93 5.49 -33.40
CA ASN A 112 15.62 4.06 -33.42
C ASN A 112 15.37 3.60 -31.98
N GLY A 113 14.32 2.82 -31.78
CA GLY A 113 13.79 2.43 -30.47
C GLY A 113 14.87 1.96 -29.49
N VAL A 114 15.20 2.81 -28.52
CA VAL A 114 15.93 2.39 -27.33
C VAL A 114 14.88 1.82 -26.38
N ALA A 115 14.69 0.50 -26.44
CA ALA A 115 14.10 -0.20 -25.32
C ALA A 115 14.93 0.17 -24.08
N VAL A 116 14.27 0.69 -23.05
CA VAL A 116 14.88 0.88 -21.74
C VAL A 116 15.09 -0.53 -21.19
N GLU A 117 16.22 -1.16 -21.53
CA GLU A 117 16.50 -2.59 -21.29
C GLU A 117 16.61 -2.98 -19.81
N ASP A 118 16.42 -2.03 -18.88
CA ASP A 118 16.56 -2.26 -17.43
C ASP A 118 15.41 -1.66 -16.61
N ALA A 119 14.25 -1.39 -17.23
CA ALA A 119 13.07 -0.98 -16.48
C ALA A 119 12.56 -2.15 -15.63
N PRO A 120 12.33 -1.97 -14.30
CA PRO A 120 11.89 -3.06 -13.46
C PRO A 120 10.51 -3.55 -13.90
N ILE A 121 10.33 -4.88 -13.91
CA ILE A 121 9.05 -5.51 -14.17
C ILE A 121 8.13 -5.15 -13.00
N ARG A 122 7.14 -4.32 -13.25
CA ARG A 122 6.17 -3.90 -12.24
C ARG A 122 5.04 -4.91 -12.14
N ILE A 123 4.79 -5.43 -10.94
CA ILE A 123 3.63 -6.24 -10.67
C ILE A 123 2.67 -5.43 -9.78
N PRO A 124 1.56 -4.93 -10.35
CA PRO A 124 0.56 -4.21 -9.59
C PRO A 124 -0.20 -5.17 -8.69
N VAL A 125 -0.34 -4.80 -7.42
CA VAL A 125 -1.06 -5.59 -6.41
C VAL A 125 -2.00 -4.70 -5.60
N ILE A 126 -3.14 -5.25 -5.20
CA ILE A 126 -4.05 -4.65 -4.21
C ILE A 126 -4.02 -5.51 -2.96
N ILE A 127 -3.85 -4.88 -1.80
CA ILE A 127 -3.77 -5.59 -0.52
C ILE A 127 -4.95 -5.20 0.36
N LYS A 128 -5.68 -6.21 0.84
CA LYS A 128 -6.77 -6.10 1.80
C LYS A 128 -6.43 -6.89 3.05
N ALA A 129 -6.65 -6.30 4.21
CA ALA A 129 -6.46 -6.99 5.49
C ALA A 129 -7.55 -6.62 6.49
N ASP A 130 -7.68 -7.40 7.56
CA ASP A 130 -8.67 -7.19 8.62
C ASP A 130 -8.26 -6.09 9.62
N ALA A 131 -6.95 -5.91 9.82
CA ALA A 131 -6.38 -4.87 10.66
C ALA A 131 -5.19 -4.16 9.99
N ASP A 132 -4.86 -2.98 10.50
CA ASP A 132 -3.74 -2.16 10.04
C ASP A 132 -2.38 -2.86 10.20
N GLY A 133 -2.12 -3.45 11.38
CA GLY A 133 -0.87 -4.17 11.65
C GLY A 133 -0.65 -5.37 10.71
N THR A 134 -1.72 -6.10 10.39
CA THR A 134 -1.68 -7.19 9.40
C THR A 134 -1.50 -6.66 7.97
N LEU A 135 -2.10 -5.52 7.63
CA LEU A 135 -1.93 -4.87 6.32
C LEU A 135 -0.46 -4.49 6.10
N HIS A 136 0.16 -3.86 7.10
CA HIS A 136 1.58 -3.50 7.07
C HIS A 136 2.50 -4.73 6.98
N ALA A 137 2.25 -5.75 7.81
CA ALA A 137 3.03 -6.97 7.79
C ALA A 137 2.97 -7.70 6.43
N VAL A 138 1.77 -7.80 5.83
CA VAL A 138 1.58 -8.40 4.51
C VAL A 138 2.25 -7.57 3.41
N ARG A 139 2.10 -6.24 3.45
CA ARG A 139 2.74 -5.33 2.50
C ARG A 139 4.25 -5.47 2.50
N GLU A 140 4.87 -5.45 3.68
CA GLU A 140 6.32 -5.55 3.82
C GLU A 140 6.83 -6.93 3.38
N ALA A 141 6.12 -7.99 3.76
CA ALA A 141 6.46 -9.35 3.35
C ALA A 141 6.37 -9.53 1.82
N LEU A 142 5.37 -8.91 1.18
CA LEU A 142 5.27 -8.90 -0.28
C LEU A 142 6.44 -8.11 -0.90
N LEU A 143 6.71 -6.88 -0.46
CA LEU A 143 7.84 -6.08 -0.96
C LEU A 143 9.20 -6.81 -0.85
N SER A 144 9.40 -7.54 0.26
CA SER A 144 10.60 -8.35 0.48
C SER A 144 10.77 -9.47 -0.56
N ILE A 145 9.68 -10.04 -1.09
CA ILE A 145 9.73 -11.03 -2.18
C ILE A 145 10.30 -10.39 -3.46
N GLY A 146 9.89 -9.16 -3.78
CA GLY A 146 10.39 -8.43 -4.95
C GLY A 146 11.89 -8.19 -4.86
N GLN A 147 12.36 -7.73 -3.70
CA GLN A 147 13.79 -7.47 -3.44
C GLN A 147 14.65 -8.74 -3.42
N SER A 148 14.08 -9.87 -2.98
CA SER A 148 14.79 -11.15 -2.92
C SER A 148 14.95 -11.82 -4.29
N CYS A 149 14.21 -11.39 -5.30
CA CYS A 149 14.29 -11.92 -6.65
C CYS A 149 15.46 -11.26 -7.41
N VAL A 150 16.67 -11.80 -7.26
CA VAL A 150 17.89 -11.25 -7.89
C VAL A 150 17.91 -11.42 -9.42
N THR A 151 17.17 -12.41 -9.94
CA THR A 151 17.22 -12.81 -11.36
C THR A 151 16.32 -11.96 -12.26
N ALA A 152 15.28 -11.35 -11.70
CA ALA A 152 14.38 -10.46 -12.43
C ALA A 152 14.27 -9.18 -11.61
N ASN A 153 14.61 -8.02 -12.19
CA ASN A 153 14.47 -6.71 -11.58
C ASN A 153 12.98 -6.43 -11.31
N LEU A 154 12.43 -7.00 -10.24
CA LEU A 154 10.99 -7.09 -9.97
C LEU A 154 10.60 -6.04 -8.96
N LEU A 155 9.63 -5.19 -9.32
CA LEU A 155 9.05 -4.19 -8.44
C LEU A 155 7.59 -4.55 -8.15
N ILE A 156 7.29 -4.84 -6.89
CA ILE A 156 5.92 -5.02 -6.43
C ILE A 156 5.34 -3.63 -6.17
N ASP A 157 4.27 -3.30 -6.91
CA ASP A 157 3.65 -1.98 -6.89
C ASP A 157 2.27 -2.06 -6.20
N PRO A 158 2.16 -1.71 -4.91
CA PRO A 158 0.89 -1.69 -4.21
C PRO A 158 0.03 -0.51 -4.68
N VAL A 159 -0.85 -0.77 -5.66
CA VAL A 159 -1.77 0.21 -6.26
C VAL A 159 -2.76 0.73 -5.23
N ALA A 160 -3.26 -0.16 -4.37
CA ALA A 160 -4.13 0.20 -3.27
C ALA A 160 -3.94 -0.73 -2.07
N THR A 161 -3.93 -0.14 -0.88
CA THR A 161 -3.90 -0.87 0.40
C THR A 161 -5.02 -0.36 1.28
N SER A 162 -5.87 -1.25 1.78
CA SER A 162 -6.98 -0.84 2.64
C SER A 162 -7.40 -1.94 3.60
N ILE A 163 -8.09 -1.53 4.67
CA ILE A 163 -8.60 -2.42 5.71
C ILE A 163 -10.07 -2.73 5.41
N GLY A 164 -10.47 -3.99 5.57
CA GLY A 164 -11.84 -4.45 5.40
C GLY A 164 -12.02 -5.45 4.24
N PRO A 165 -13.28 -5.90 4.00
CA PRO A 165 -13.59 -6.88 2.98
C PRO A 165 -13.29 -6.37 1.57
N VAL A 166 -13.21 -7.31 0.62
CA VAL A 166 -13.07 -6.97 -0.81
C VAL A 166 -14.40 -6.42 -1.32
N LEU A 167 -14.39 -5.19 -1.83
CA LEU A 167 -15.54 -4.48 -2.39
C LEU A 167 -15.53 -4.53 -3.93
N PRO A 168 -16.69 -4.33 -4.58
CA PRO A 168 -16.76 -4.24 -6.05
C PRO A 168 -15.87 -3.14 -6.64
N SER A 169 -15.65 -2.04 -5.91
CA SER A 169 -14.73 -0.97 -6.31
C SER A 169 -13.28 -1.44 -6.40
N ASP A 170 -12.88 -2.38 -5.53
CA ASP A 170 -11.52 -2.92 -5.54
C ASP A 170 -11.33 -3.89 -6.72
N VAL A 171 -12.36 -4.65 -7.07
CA VAL A 171 -12.37 -5.52 -8.26
C VAL A 171 -12.28 -4.69 -9.53
N LEU A 172 -13.03 -3.57 -9.59
CA LEU A 172 -12.94 -2.63 -10.71
C LEU A 172 -11.53 -2.04 -10.85
N LEU A 173 -10.96 -1.56 -9.73
CA LEU A 173 -9.60 -1.01 -9.71
C LEU A 173 -8.56 -2.06 -10.11
N ALA A 174 -8.71 -3.30 -9.63
CA ALA A 174 -7.82 -4.40 -9.97
C ALA A 174 -7.87 -4.72 -11.47
N ARG A 175 -9.06 -4.68 -12.07
CA ARG A 175 -9.22 -4.91 -13.52
C ARG A 175 -8.53 -3.81 -14.33
N GLU A 176 -8.77 -2.54 -13.99
CA GLU A 176 -8.15 -1.41 -14.69
C GLU A 176 -6.64 -1.38 -14.54
N ALA A 177 -6.13 -1.71 -13.35
CA ALA A 177 -4.71 -1.76 -13.06
C ALA A 177 -4.05 -3.11 -13.43
N GLN A 178 -4.81 -4.08 -13.95
CA GLN A 178 -4.38 -5.48 -14.17
C GLN A 178 -3.70 -6.10 -12.93
N ALA A 179 -4.15 -5.70 -11.74
CA ALA A 179 -3.60 -6.06 -10.45
C ALA A 179 -4.22 -7.35 -9.89
N ALA A 180 -3.43 -8.12 -9.14
CA ALA A 180 -3.95 -9.20 -8.32
C ALA A 180 -4.39 -8.67 -6.95
N ILE A 181 -5.49 -9.19 -6.41
CA ILE A 181 -6.00 -8.82 -5.08
C ILE A 181 -5.55 -9.88 -4.07
N PHE A 182 -4.79 -9.47 -3.06
CA PHE A 182 -4.40 -10.31 -1.92
C PHE A 182 -5.21 -9.90 -0.69
N ALA A 183 -6.07 -10.80 -0.24
CA ALA A 183 -7.01 -10.61 0.85
C ALA A 183 -6.61 -11.46 2.06
N PHE A 184 -6.12 -10.82 3.13
CA PHE A 184 -5.68 -11.47 4.35
C PHE A 184 -6.72 -11.37 5.47
N ASN A 185 -7.19 -12.51 5.97
CA ASN A 185 -8.18 -12.62 7.06
C ASN A 185 -9.48 -11.81 6.82
N VAL A 186 -9.79 -11.49 5.56
CA VAL A 186 -11.00 -10.76 5.20
C VAL A 186 -11.91 -11.60 4.31
N GLY A 187 -13.20 -11.49 4.58
CA GLY A 187 -14.24 -11.99 3.69
C GLY A 187 -14.38 -11.11 2.44
N GLY A 188 -15.14 -11.59 1.47
CA GLY A 188 -15.37 -10.87 0.23
C GLY A 188 -16.09 -11.74 -0.79
N LEU A 189 -16.25 -11.18 -1.99
CA LEU A 189 -16.79 -11.89 -3.14
C LEU A 189 -15.94 -13.15 -3.38
N LYS A 190 -16.61 -14.30 -3.51
CA LYS A 190 -15.92 -15.56 -3.81
C LYS A 190 -15.33 -15.48 -5.23
N LYS A 191 -14.37 -16.36 -5.53
CA LYS A 191 -13.71 -16.50 -6.84
C LYS A 191 -14.66 -16.55 -8.06
N ASP A 192 -15.96 -16.77 -7.86
CA ASP A 192 -16.97 -16.98 -8.90
C ASP A 192 -18.03 -15.86 -9.04
N ASP A 193 -18.05 -14.81 -8.21
CA ASP A 193 -19.16 -13.84 -8.20
C ASP A 193 -19.03 -12.67 -9.20
N THR A 194 -18.11 -12.75 -10.18
CA THR A 194 -18.09 -11.81 -11.31
C THR A 194 -18.60 -12.49 -12.56
N GLU A 195 -19.90 -12.33 -12.83
CA GLU A 195 -20.46 -12.46 -14.16
C GLU A 195 -19.68 -11.53 -15.12
N SER A 196 -18.74 -12.07 -15.91
CA SER A 196 -18.44 -11.66 -17.30
C SER A 196 -17.13 -12.31 -17.78
N LYS A 197 -17.19 -12.80 -19.01
CA LYS A 197 -16.21 -13.70 -19.66
C LYS A 197 -14.88 -13.07 -20.10
N ASP A 198 -14.56 -11.82 -19.77
CA ASP A 198 -13.47 -11.15 -20.51
C ASP A 198 -12.22 -10.74 -19.74
N GLU A 199 -12.15 -10.84 -18.41
CA GLU A 199 -10.86 -10.82 -17.68
C GLU A 199 -11.14 -11.08 -16.20
N VAL A 200 -10.86 -12.31 -15.75
CA VAL A 200 -11.11 -12.70 -14.36
C VAL A 200 -10.01 -12.11 -13.49
N VAL A 201 -10.35 -11.08 -12.72
CA VAL A 201 -9.47 -10.54 -11.67
C VAL A 201 -9.10 -11.65 -10.70
N GLN A 202 -7.80 -11.82 -10.46
CA GLN A 202 -7.29 -12.85 -9.56
C GLN A 202 -7.41 -12.39 -8.11
N ILE A 203 -8.31 -13.05 -7.36
CA ILE A 203 -8.53 -12.77 -5.93
C ILE A 203 -8.01 -13.95 -5.10
N HIS A 204 -7.05 -13.65 -4.23
CA HIS A 204 -6.34 -14.62 -3.39
C HIS A 204 -6.71 -14.39 -1.92
N HIS A 205 -7.61 -15.21 -1.39
CA HIS A 205 -8.01 -15.18 0.02
C HIS A 205 -7.16 -16.12 0.86
N HIS A 206 -6.58 -15.60 1.93
CA HIS A 206 -5.75 -16.37 2.86
C HIS A 206 -5.99 -15.93 4.30
N ASN A 207 -5.90 -16.88 5.22
CA ASN A 207 -5.92 -16.64 6.67
C ASN A 207 -4.55 -16.95 7.32
N VAL A 208 -3.59 -17.47 6.55
CA VAL A 208 -2.23 -17.80 6.99
C VAL A 208 -1.24 -17.06 6.09
N ILE A 209 -0.32 -16.30 6.69
CA ILE A 209 0.55 -15.38 5.95
C ILE A 209 1.50 -16.12 5.00
N TYR A 210 2.05 -17.27 5.40
CA TYR A 210 2.95 -18.06 4.56
C TYR A 210 2.27 -18.56 3.29
N SER A 211 1.02 -19.02 3.39
CA SER A 211 0.23 -19.47 2.24
C SER A 211 -0.03 -18.33 1.25
N LEU A 212 -0.29 -17.11 1.76
CA LEU A 212 -0.43 -15.92 0.93
C LEU A 212 0.87 -15.61 0.17
N LEU A 213 2.01 -15.67 0.84
CA LEU A 213 3.31 -15.36 0.24
C LEU A 213 3.70 -16.39 -0.83
N ASP A 214 3.42 -17.66 -0.61
CA ASP A 214 3.71 -18.71 -1.60
C ASP A 214 2.80 -18.59 -2.83
N ASP A 215 1.52 -18.27 -2.64
CA ASP A 215 0.59 -17.98 -3.73
C ASP A 215 0.98 -16.70 -4.49
N ALA A 216 1.45 -15.67 -3.79
CA ALA A 216 1.99 -14.46 -4.40
C ALA A 216 3.23 -14.77 -5.27
N LYS A 217 4.16 -15.59 -4.79
CA LYS A 217 5.32 -16.03 -5.58
C LYS A 217 4.89 -16.79 -6.84
N ALA A 218 3.93 -17.70 -6.73
CA ALA A 218 3.40 -18.45 -7.88
C ALA A 218 2.73 -17.52 -8.90
N ASN A 219 1.95 -16.55 -8.41
CA ASN A 219 1.33 -15.52 -9.23
C ASN A 219 2.38 -14.69 -9.98
N PHE A 220 3.42 -14.24 -9.27
CA PHE A 220 4.49 -13.44 -9.84
C PHE A 220 5.30 -14.23 -10.87
N ALA A 221 5.61 -15.50 -10.59
CA ALA A 221 6.31 -16.39 -11.52
C ALA A 221 5.57 -16.56 -12.85
N THR A 222 4.24 -16.56 -12.83
CA THR A 222 3.42 -16.64 -14.06
C THR A 222 3.55 -15.37 -14.92
N ARG A 223 3.86 -14.23 -14.30
CA ARG A 223 4.06 -12.94 -14.99
C ARG A 223 5.51 -12.71 -15.41
N LEU A 224 6.44 -13.60 -15.05
CA LEU A 224 7.85 -13.50 -15.44
C LEU A 224 8.06 -14.08 -16.84
N PRO A 225 8.92 -13.46 -17.68
CA PRO A 225 9.29 -14.03 -18.96
C PRO A 225 10.03 -15.36 -18.75
N SER A 226 9.65 -16.40 -19.50
CA SER A 226 10.34 -17.68 -19.47
C SER A 226 11.74 -17.57 -20.09
N VAL A 227 12.79 -17.82 -19.32
CA VAL A 227 14.16 -17.89 -19.84
C VAL A 227 14.41 -19.31 -20.36
N SER A 228 14.51 -19.47 -21.68
CA SER A 228 14.92 -20.73 -22.32
C SER A 228 16.42 -20.91 -22.20
N VAL A 229 16.87 -22.01 -21.60
CA VAL A 229 18.29 -22.37 -21.52
C VAL A 229 18.55 -23.51 -22.51
N GLU A 230 19.26 -23.23 -23.60
CA GLU A 230 19.73 -24.28 -24.49
C GLU A 230 20.90 -25.02 -23.84
N THR A 231 20.72 -26.32 -23.60
CA THR A 231 21.80 -27.19 -23.14
C THR A 231 22.28 -28.01 -24.33
N VAL A 232 23.45 -27.67 -24.87
CA VAL A 232 24.09 -28.44 -25.95
C VAL A 232 24.55 -29.78 -25.37
N HIS A 233 23.91 -30.87 -25.77
CA HIS A 233 24.39 -32.22 -25.49
C HIS A 233 25.44 -32.57 -26.55
N GLY A 234 26.69 -32.75 -26.12
CA GLY A 234 27.79 -33.22 -26.95
C GLY A 234 27.80 -34.73 -27.11
#